data_AF-A0A2M7VF88-F1
#
_entry.id   AF-A0A2M7VF88-F1
#
_cell.length_a   1.000
_cell.length_b   1.000
_cell.length_c   1.000
_cell.angle_alpha   90.00
_cell.angle_beta   90.00
_cell.angle_gamma   90.00
#
_symmetry.space_group_name_H-M   'P 1'
#
loop_
_entity.id
_entity.type
_entity.pdbx_description
1 polymer ?
#
loop_
_entity_poly.entity_id
_entity_poly.type
_entity_poly.pdbx_seq_one_letter_code
_entity_poly.pdbx_strand_id
1 'polypeptide(L)'
;LKAKNFPVEYTEEVTTQSIPIRKGMASTGGNGKDVLFEEAIRIICEYDKASASLLQRRLSIGYSRAARILDQLEEQGVVGRSEGSKPRDVLVKNADEFLANFDQS
;
A
#
# COMPACT_ATOMS: atom_id res chain seq x y z
N LEU A 1 -50.86 -1.90 -3.52
CA LEU A 1 -49.48 -2.21 -3.10
C LEU A 1 -48.60 -2.25 -4.35
N LYS A 2 -47.71 -1.27 -4.56
CA LYS A 2 -46.55 -1.41 -5.47
C LYS A 2 -45.53 -0.33 -5.12
N ALA A 3 -44.33 -0.81 -4.81
CA ALA A 3 -43.23 -0.08 -4.17
C ALA A 3 -42.74 1.08 -5.02
N LYS A 4 -42.59 2.26 -4.40
CA LYS A 4 -41.85 3.39 -4.98
C LYS A 4 -40.36 3.09 -4.81
N ASN A 5 -39.77 2.56 -5.87
CA ASN A 5 -38.32 2.47 -6.04
C ASN A 5 -37.82 3.89 -6.27
N PHE A 6 -37.17 4.49 -5.28
CA PHE A 6 -36.53 5.80 -5.44
C PHE A 6 -35.37 5.61 -6.44
N PRO A 7 -35.32 6.35 -7.56
CA PRO A 7 -34.15 6.33 -8.41
C PRO A 7 -33.00 6.96 -7.61
N VAL A 8 -32.00 6.15 -7.27
CA VAL A 8 -30.76 6.64 -6.69
C VAL A 8 -30.03 7.34 -7.82
N GLU A 9 -30.21 8.65 -7.94
CA GLU A 9 -29.41 9.49 -8.84
C GLU A 9 -27.98 9.53 -8.31
N TYR A 10 -27.10 8.77 -8.96
CA TYR A 10 -25.67 8.95 -8.80
C TYR A 10 -25.29 10.20 -9.59
N THR A 11 -25.00 11.30 -8.90
CA THR A 11 -24.47 12.50 -9.52
C THR A 11 -23.09 12.19 -10.08
N GLU A 12 -22.97 12.12 -11.41
CA GLU A 12 -21.75 11.82 -12.16
C GLU A 12 -20.72 12.98 -12.14
N GLU A 13 -20.76 13.83 -11.12
CA GLU A 13 -19.88 15.01 -10.99
C GLU A 13 -18.59 14.72 -10.21
N VAL A 14 -18.35 13.46 -9.82
CA VAL A 14 -17.11 13.02 -9.14
C VAL A 14 -16.12 12.45 -10.15
N THR A 15 -15.93 13.09 -11.32
CA THR A 15 -15.03 12.58 -12.37
C THR A 15 -14.29 13.70 -13.12
N THR A 16 -13.90 14.81 -12.47
CA THR A 16 -13.08 15.81 -13.19
C THR A 16 -12.18 16.67 -12.32
N GLN A 17 -11.78 16.21 -11.14
CA GLN A 17 -10.68 16.86 -10.44
C GLN A 17 -9.36 16.20 -10.87
N SER A 18 -8.83 16.68 -11.99
CA SER A 18 -7.46 16.41 -12.42
C SER A 18 -6.50 17.00 -11.40
N ILE A 19 -6.23 16.22 -10.35
CA ILE A 19 -5.13 16.46 -9.42
C ILE A 19 -3.88 16.53 -10.30
N PRO A 20 -3.05 17.59 -10.22
CA PRO A 20 -1.80 17.61 -10.95
C PRO A 20 -1.03 16.36 -10.52
N ILE A 21 -0.91 15.39 -11.44
CA ILE A 21 -0.09 14.20 -11.25
C ILE A 21 1.33 14.74 -11.26
N ARG A 22 1.77 15.25 -10.10
CA ARG A 22 3.19 15.41 -9.79
C ARG A 22 3.74 14.02 -9.99
N LYS A 23 4.41 13.82 -11.14
CA LYS A 23 5.10 12.60 -11.51
C LYS A 23 5.93 12.20 -10.29
N GLY A 24 5.37 11.26 -9.52
CA GLY A 24 5.94 10.84 -8.26
C GLY A 24 7.35 10.38 -8.57
N MET A 25 8.34 11.09 -8.02
CA MET A 25 9.73 10.74 -8.10
C MET A 25 9.85 9.24 -7.80
N ALA A 26 10.15 8.44 -8.81
CA ALA A 26 10.44 7.03 -8.64
C ALA A 26 11.78 6.98 -7.90
N SER A 27 11.73 7.04 -6.56
CA SER A 27 12.90 6.78 -5.74
C SER A 27 13.04 5.27 -5.65
N THR A 28 13.50 4.66 -6.73
CA THR A 28 14.08 3.32 -6.72
C THR A 28 15.46 3.47 -6.09
N GLY A 29 15.68 2.85 -4.94
CA GLY A 29 17.00 2.75 -4.30
C GLY A 29 17.93 1.86 -5.10
N GLY A 30 19.24 1.91 -4.78
CA GLY A 30 20.30 1.20 -5.53
C GLY A 30 20.12 -0.32 -5.65
N ASN A 31 19.30 -0.92 -4.78
CA ASN A 31 19.02 -2.36 -4.76
C ASN A 31 17.72 -2.77 -5.47
N GLY A 32 17.18 -1.93 -6.37
CA GLY A 32 15.94 -2.21 -7.11
C GLY A 32 14.66 -2.12 -6.29
N LYS A 33 14.76 -1.81 -5.00
CA LYS A 33 13.65 -1.63 -4.07
C LYS A 33 13.28 -0.16 -3.91
N ASP A 34 12.08 0.12 -3.44
CA ASP A 34 11.71 1.49 -3.08
C ASP A 34 12.58 1.97 -1.90
N VAL A 35 12.99 3.25 -1.88
CA VAL A 35 13.74 3.81 -0.74
C VAL A 35 12.95 3.78 0.57
N LEU A 36 11.62 3.66 0.52
CA LEU A 36 10.74 3.58 1.68
C LEU A 36 10.39 2.13 2.05
N PHE A 37 11.03 1.14 1.42
CA PHE A 37 10.75 -0.27 1.64
C PHE A 37 10.95 -0.68 3.10
N GLU A 38 12.08 -0.33 3.69
CA GLU A 38 12.40 -0.68 5.09
C GLU A 38 11.42 -0.02 6.06
N GLU A 39 11.10 1.25 5.82
CA GLU A 39 10.14 1.98 6.64
C GLU A 39 8.72 1.41 6.52
N ALA A 40 8.36 0.94 5.33
CA ALA A 40 7.09 0.25 5.13
C ALA A 40 6.99 -1.03 5.97
N ILE A 41 8.08 -1.82 6.08
CA ILE A 41 8.13 -3.02 6.95
C ILE A 41 7.84 -2.63 8.39
N ARG A 42 8.53 -1.61 8.92
CA ARG A 42 8.31 -1.14 10.31
C ARG A 42 6.86 -0.77 10.55
N ILE A 43 6.27 0.00 9.63
CA ILE A 43 4.87 0.42 9.73
C ILE A 43 3.93 -0.79 9.72
N ILE A 44 4.04 -1.71 8.75
CA ILE A 44 3.06 -2.81 8.68
C ILE A 44 3.17 -3.74 9.89
N CYS A 45 4.36 -3.93 10.46
CA CYS A 45 4.56 -4.69 11.70
C CYS A 45 3.94 -3.97 12.91
N GLU A 46 4.09 -2.65 13.01
CA GLU A 46 3.50 -1.84 14.10
C GLU A 46 1.96 -1.91 14.09
N TYR A 47 1.34 -1.85 12.90
CA TYR A 47 -0.12 -1.84 12.76
C TYR A 47 -0.73 -3.24 12.55
N ASP A 48 0.10 -4.28 12.45
CA ASP A 48 -0.27 -5.67 12.13
C ASP A 48 -1.16 -5.79 10.87
N LYS A 49 -0.98 -4.85 9.92
CA LYS A 49 -1.83 -4.74 8.72
C LYS A 49 -1.02 -4.18 7.55
N ALA A 50 -1.05 -4.87 6.42
CA ALA A 50 -0.44 -4.39 5.20
C ALA A 50 -1.49 -3.94 4.17
N SER A 51 -1.64 -2.63 3.95
CA SER A 51 -2.56 -2.08 2.96
C SER A 51 -2.02 -0.82 2.29
N ALA A 52 -2.41 -0.60 1.04
CA ALA A 52 -1.92 0.54 0.26
C ALA A 52 -2.34 1.85 0.95
N SER A 53 -3.58 1.93 1.42
CA SER A 53 -4.08 3.12 2.14
C SER A 53 -3.38 3.38 3.47
N LEU A 54 -2.87 2.36 4.18
CA LEU A 54 -2.03 2.56 5.36
C LEU A 54 -0.71 3.22 4.96
N LEU A 55 0.00 2.63 3.99
CA LEU A 55 1.29 3.13 3.52
C LEU A 55 1.18 4.53 2.92
N GLN A 56 0.12 4.82 2.15
CA GLN A 56 -0.13 6.16 1.61
C GLN A 56 -0.17 7.24 2.71
N ARG A 57 -0.88 6.96 3.81
CA ARG A 57 -1.05 7.91 4.92
C ARG A 57 0.22 8.05 5.76
N ARG A 58 0.93 6.94 6.00
CA ARG A 58 2.11 6.93 6.87
C ARG A 58 3.37 7.43 6.17
N LEU A 59 3.56 7.06 4.92
CA LEU A 59 4.73 7.43 4.13
C LEU A 59 4.50 8.65 3.24
N SER A 60 3.30 9.22 3.24
CA SER A 60 2.91 10.35 2.37
C SER A 60 3.19 10.09 0.88
N ILE A 61 2.89 8.86 0.42
CA ILE A 61 3.12 8.40 -0.95
C ILE A 61 1.80 8.23 -1.72
N GLY A 62 1.89 8.26 -3.05
CA GLY A 62 0.75 7.94 -3.93
C GLY A 62 0.41 6.45 -3.94
N TYR A 63 -0.82 6.12 -4.36
CA TYR A 63 -1.33 4.75 -4.42
C TYR A 63 -0.43 3.80 -5.20
N SER A 64 0.00 4.19 -6.41
CA SER A 64 0.83 3.34 -7.27
C SER A 64 2.16 2.96 -6.62
N ARG A 65 2.73 3.85 -5.82
CA ARG A 65 3.96 3.59 -5.08
C ARG A 65 3.72 2.68 -3.89
N ALA A 66 2.66 2.93 -3.13
CA ALA A 66 2.25 2.07 -2.02
C ALA A 66 1.95 0.64 -2.49
N ALA A 67 1.28 0.48 -3.63
CA ALA A 67 1.00 -0.81 -4.24
C ALA A 67 2.30 -1.55 -4.62
N ARG A 68 3.24 -0.87 -5.30
CA ARG A 68 4.55 -1.46 -5.62
C ARG A 68 5.33 -1.88 -4.38
N ILE A 69 5.32 -1.07 -3.33
CA ILE A 69 5.97 -1.42 -2.07
C ILE A 69 5.33 -2.69 -1.49
N LEU A 70 3.99 -2.80 -1.49
CA LEU A 70 3.32 -4.03 -1.03
C LEU A 70 3.69 -5.25 -1.85
N ASP A 71 3.79 -5.12 -3.17
CA ASP A 71 4.20 -6.21 -4.04
C ASP A 71 5.65 -6.63 -3.73
N GLN A 72 6.55 -5.67 -3.51
CA GLN A 72 7.93 -5.96 -3.07
C GLN A 72 7.95 -6.67 -1.71
N LEU A 73 7.07 -6.28 -0.77
CA LEU A 73 6.98 -6.92 0.54
C LEU A 73 6.48 -8.36 0.43
N GLU A 74 5.58 -8.64 -0.51
CA GLU A 74 5.10 -10.00 -0.80
C GLU A 74 6.22 -10.85 -1.41
N GLU A 75 6.98 -10.30 -2.36
CA GLU A 75 8.13 -10.98 -2.97
C GLU A 75 9.20 -11.37 -1.93
N GLN A 76 9.37 -10.57 -0.89
CA GLN A 76 10.29 -10.87 0.22
C GLN A 76 9.66 -11.75 1.32
N GLY A 77 8.40 -12.15 1.18
CA GLY A 77 7.70 -12.96 2.19
C GLY A 77 7.38 -12.22 3.48
N VAL A 78 7.37 -10.88 3.46
CA VAL A 78 7.00 -10.05 4.62
C VAL A 78 5.48 -10.02 4.81
N VAL A 79 4.74 -10.01 3.71
CA VAL A 79 3.27 -10.00 3.70
C VAL A 79 2.74 -11.19 2.90
N GLY A 80 1.55 -11.64 3.26
CA GLY A 80 0.81 -12.66 2.53
C GLY A 80 0.32 -12.17 1.17
N ARG A 81 -0.31 -13.08 0.43
CA ARG A 81 -0.88 -12.79 -0.89
C ARG A 81 -1.99 -11.76 -0.81
N SER A 82 -2.19 -11.04 -1.92
CA SER A 82 -3.31 -10.12 -2.05
C SER A 82 -4.66 -10.84 -2.10
N GLU A 83 -5.53 -10.59 -1.13
CA GLU A 83 -6.93 -11.06 -1.12
C GLU A 83 -7.90 -9.96 -1.55
N GLY A 84 -7.79 -9.53 -2.81
CA GLY A 84 -8.67 -8.54 -3.41
C GLY A 84 -8.54 -7.16 -2.75
N SER A 85 -9.61 -6.68 -2.11
CA SER A 85 -9.66 -5.36 -1.47
C SER A 85 -9.26 -5.38 0.01
N LYS A 86 -8.97 -6.54 0.58
CA LYS A 86 -8.60 -6.67 2.00
C LYS A 86 -7.13 -6.33 2.22
N PRO A 87 -6.77 -5.85 3.43
CA PRO A 87 -5.37 -5.77 3.84
C PRO A 87 -4.73 -7.17 3.79
N ARG A 88 -3.46 -7.23 3.39
CA ARG A 88 -2.64 -8.45 3.41
C ARG A 88 -2.25 -8.78 4.85
N ASP A 89 -2.17 -10.08 5.15
CA ASP A 89 -1.65 -10.56 6.42
C ASP A 89 -0.16 -10.24 6.54
N VAL A 90 0.27 -9.81 7.72
CA VAL A 90 1.68 -9.54 8.02
C VAL A 90 2.30 -10.83 8.55
N LEU A 91 3.33 -11.34 7.86
CA LEU A 91 4.01 -12.59 8.20
C LEU A 91 5.20 -12.36 9.15
N VAL A 92 5.72 -11.14 9.17
CA VAL A 92 6.85 -10.72 9.99
C VAL A 92 6.35 -9.97 11.22
N LYS A 93 6.71 -10.45 12.42
CA LYS A 93 6.33 -9.78 13.68
C LYS A 93 7.34 -8.75 14.15
N ASN A 94 8.62 -8.94 13.80
CA ASN A 94 9.71 -8.07 14.21
C ASN A 94 10.41 -7.51 12.97
N ALA A 95 10.17 -6.22 12.70
CA ALA A 95 10.73 -5.54 11.55
C ALA A 95 12.26 -5.43 11.62
N ASP A 96 12.82 -5.07 12.77
CA ASP A 96 14.26 -4.87 12.94
C ASP A 96 15.05 -6.17 12.78
N GLU A 97 14.53 -7.28 13.31
CA GLU A 97 15.15 -8.60 13.13
C GLU A 97 15.13 -9.03 11.66
N PHE A 98 14.00 -8.82 10.97
CA PHE A 98 13.90 -9.12 9.55
C PHE A 98 14.89 -8.30 8.72
N LEU A 99 14.96 -6.99 8.96
CA LEU A 99 15.85 -6.07 8.25
C LEU A 99 17.33 -6.39 8.50
N ALA A 100 17.70 -6.76 9.73
CA ALA A 100 19.07 -7.15 10.06
C ALA A 100 19.52 -8.41 9.30
N ASN A 101 18.63 -9.39 9.13
CA ASN A 101 18.90 -10.58 8.32
C ASN A 101 18.91 -10.28 6.82
N PHE A 102 18.15 -9.27 6.41
CA PHE A 102 17.98 -8.90 5.01
C PHE A 102 19.21 -8.21 4.40
N ASP A 103 19.88 -7.35 5.16
CA ASP A 103 21.07 -6.60 4.70
C ASP A 103 22.32 -7.50 4.55
N GLN A 104 22.32 -8.68 5.17
CA GLN A 104 23.46 -9.60 5.15
C GLN A 104 23.53 -10.51 3.92
N SER A 105 22.57 -10.43 2.98
CA SER A 105 22.46 -11.31 1.80
C SER A 105 22.62 -10.59 0.47
#